data_AF-A0A662FZB8-F1
#
_entry.id   AF-A0A662FZB8-F1
#
_cell.length_a   1.000
_cell.length_b   1.000
_cell.length_c   1.000
_cell.angle_alpha   90.00
_cell.angle_beta   90.00
_cell.angle_gamma   90.00
#
_symmetry.space_group_name_H-M   'P 1'
#
loop_
_entity.id
_entity.type
_entity.pdbx_description
1 polymer ?
#
loop_
_entity_poly.entity_id
_entity_poly.type
_entity_poly.pdbx_seq_one_letter_code
_entity_poly.pdbx_strand_id
1 'polypeptide(L)'
;MGMYKYIARLWRKPWNEPLKSLLKERIAKWRKEPVVTRIERPTRINRARSLGYRAKQGFIVVRVRIRKGPLNKPRPRSGRRPKRMGIYGHAPRKSIQLMAEERAARKYPNLEVLGSYYVGEDGEYKWYEVIFVDPHHPVVESDPKINWICGYYKTKRYR
;
A
#
# COMPACT_ATOMS: atom_id res chain seq x y z
N MET A 1 -28.27 -4.05 -9.23
CA MET A 1 -27.17 -3.12 -8.84
C MET A 1 -26.50 -3.70 -7.59
N GLY A 2 -25.27 -4.22 -7.65
CA GLY A 2 -24.67 -4.96 -6.53
C GLY A 2 -24.04 -4.06 -5.44
N MET A 3 -23.92 -4.58 -4.22
CA MET A 3 -23.30 -3.91 -3.05
C MET A 3 -21.96 -3.21 -3.37
N TYR A 4 -21.07 -3.87 -4.10
CA TYR A 4 -19.75 -3.33 -4.44
C TYR A 4 -19.80 -2.03 -5.26
N LYS A 5 -20.84 -1.84 -6.09
CA LYS A 5 -21.03 -0.63 -6.88
C LYS A 5 -21.40 0.56 -5.99
N TYR A 6 -22.22 0.35 -4.96
CA TYR A 6 -22.55 1.39 -3.97
C TYR A 6 -21.34 1.78 -3.14
N ILE A 7 -20.54 0.81 -2.69
CA ILE A 7 -19.26 1.08 -2.00
C ILE A 7 -18.34 1.88 -2.92
N ALA A 8 -18.20 1.48 -4.19
CA ALA A 8 -17.39 2.23 -5.15
C ALA A 8 -17.87 3.68 -5.32
N ARG A 9 -19.19 3.91 -5.34
CA ARG A 9 -19.78 5.25 -5.43
C ARG A 9 -19.46 6.12 -4.22
N LEU A 10 -19.57 5.57 -3.00
CA LEU A 10 -19.22 6.29 -1.76
C LEU A 10 -17.75 6.72 -1.75
N TRP A 11 -16.86 5.84 -2.20
CA TRP A 11 -15.43 6.12 -2.22
C TRP A 11 -14.96 7.05 -3.36
N ARG A 12 -15.84 7.48 -4.28
CA ARG A 12 -15.50 8.53 -5.27
C ARG A 12 -15.31 9.88 -4.62
N LYS A 13 -16.08 10.19 -3.57
CA LYS A 13 -16.00 11.43 -2.79
C LYS A 13 -15.87 11.08 -1.30
N PRO A 14 -14.70 10.59 -0.85
CA PRO A 14 -14.55 10.03 0.49
C PRO A 14 -14.71 11.06 1.62
N TRP A 15 -14.52 12.34 1.32
CA TRP A 15 -14.66 13.44 2.26
C TRP A 15 -16.09 13.99 2.37
N ASN A 16 -17.08 13.34 1.74
CA ASN A 16 -18.50 13.62 1.92
C ASN A 16 -19.12 12.64 2.92
N GLU A 17 -20.21 13.04 3.56
CA GLU A 17 -20.98 12.14 4.42
C GLU A 17 -21.60 11.00 3.59
N PRO A 18 -21.76 9.78 4.16
CA PRO A 18 -21.43 9.39 5.54
C PRO A 18 -19.98 8.94 5.76
N LEU A 19 -19.13 8.93 4.72
CA LEU A 19 -17.80 8.32 4.81
C LEU A 19 -16.79 9.23 5.53
N LYS A 20 -16.99 10.55 5.47
CA LYS A 20 -16.13 11.56 6.07
C LYS A 20 -15.96 11.36 7.58
N SER A 21 -17.06 11.24 8.32
CA SER A 21 -17.08 11.04 9.77
C SER A 21 -16.32 9.77 10.17
N LEU A 22 -16.61 8.65 9.51
CA LEU A 22 -15.90 7.38 9.67
C LEU A 22 -14.40 7.47 9.37
N LEU A 23 -14.00 8.17 8.31
CA LEU A 23 -12.59 8.32 7.95
C LEU A 23 -11.82 9.17 8.97
N LYS A 24 -12.43 10.24 9.50
CA LYS A 24 -11.81 11.05 10.55
C LYS A 24 -11.50 10.22 11.80
N GLU A 25 -12.46 9.44 12.27
CA GLU A 25 -12.28 8.56 13.43
C GLU A 25 -11.17 7.53 13.19
N ARG A 26 -11.16 6.92 12.00
CA ARG A 26 -10.14 5.95 11.59
C ARG A 26 -8.75 6.57 11.51
N ILE A 27 -8.60 7.72 10.86
CA ILE A 27 -7.31 8.42 10.75
C ILE A 27 -6.75 8.76 12.14
N ALA A 28 -7.61 9.19 13.08
CA ALA A 28 -7.19 9.43 14.46
C ALA A 28 -6.60 8.18 15.12
N LYS A 29 -7.19 7.00 14.89
CA LYS A 29 -6.65 5.70 15.34
C LYS A 29 -5.34 5.35 14.60
N TRP A 30 -5.29 5.50 13.28
CA TRP A 30 -4.14 5.12 12.46
C TRP A 30 -2.89 5.98 12.68
N ARG A 31 -3.03 7.19 13.22
CA ARG A 31 -1.89 8.01 13.66
C ARG A 31 -1.11 7.36 14.80
N LYS A 32 -1.83 6.68 15.70
CA LYS A 32 -1.25 5.96 16.85
C LYS A 32 -0.67 4.59 16.46
N GLU A 33 -1.16 4.01 15.35
CA GLU A 33 -0.65 2.74 14.83
C GLU A 33 0.81 2.86 14.32
N PRO A 34 1.57 1.74 14.33
CA PRO A 34 2.88 1.66 13.67
C PRO A 34 2.82 1.98 12.17
N VAL A 35 4.00 2.19 11.57
CA VAL A 35 4.10 2.52 10.13
C VAL A 35 3.54 1.42 9.23
N VAL A 36 3.71 0.15 9.63
CA VAL A 36 3.25 -1.03 8.90
C VAL A 36 2.49 -1.93 9.87
N THR A 37 1.17 -2.00 9.67
CA THR A 37 0.23 -2.68 10.57
C THR A 37 -0.54 -3.75 9.80
N ARG A 38 -0.58 -4.98 10.30
CA ARG A 38 -1.39 -6.05 9.72
C ARG A 38 -2.85 -5.84 10.09
N ILE A 39 -3.77 -6.09 9.16
CA ILE A 39 -5.21 -5.99 9.38
C ILE A 39 -5.86 -7.31 8.97
N GLU A 40 -6.89 -7.70 9.70
CA GLU A 40 -7.64 -8.93 9.42
C GLU A 40 -8.50 -8.83 8.15
N ARG A 41 -9.17 -7.70 7.96
CA ARG A 41 -10.09 -7.48 6.83
C ARG A 41 -9.79 -6.17 6.09
N PRO A 42 -9.92 -6.15 4.75
CA PRO A 42 -9.67 -4.95 3.97
C PRO A 42 -10.71 -3.87 4.30
N THR A 43 -10.26 -2.61 4.41
CA THR A 43 -11.15 -1.48 4.64
C THR A 43 -12.06 -1.22 3.43
N ARG A 44 -11.55 -1.48 2.22
CA ARG A 44 -12.25 -1.30 0.94
C ARG A 44 -12.40 -2.63 0.22
N ILE A 45 -13.39 -3.43 0.64
CA ILE A 45 -13.61 -4.76 0.07
C ILE A 45 -13.81 -4.74 -1.45
N ASN A 46 -14.51 -3.72 -1.98
CA ASN A 46 -14.74 -3.59 -3.42
C ASN A 46 -13.42 -3.47 -4.21
N ARG A 47 -12.50 -2.61 -3.75
CA ARG A 47 -11.22 -2.40 -4.43
C ARG A 47 -10.27 -3.57 -4.21
N ALA A 48 -10.27 -4.14 -3.01
CA ALA A 48 -9.47 -5.32 -2.71
C ALA A 48 -9.87 -6.50 -3.60
N ARG A 49 -11.17 -6.78 -3.75
CA ARG A 49 -11.70 -7.85 -4.64
C ARG A 49 -11.31 -7.61 -6.10
N SER A 50 -11.39 -6.37 -6.57
CA SER A 50 -10.97 -5.98 -7.92
C SER A 50 -9.47 -6.21 -8.17
N LEU A 51 -8.63 -6.16 -7.14
CA LEU A 51 -7.20 -6.43 -7.22
C LEU A 51 -6.87 -7.92 -6.98
N GLY A 52 -7.86 -8.78 -6.80
CA GLY A 52 -7.67 -10.22 -6.65
C GLY A 52 -7.70 -10.74 -5.21
N TYR A 53 -8.04 -9.92 -4.21
CA TYR A 53 -8.20 -10.38 -2.83
C TYR A 53 -9.26 -11.50 -2.70
N ARG A 54 -8.94 -12.54 -1.95
CA ARG A 54 -9.88 -13.58 -1.52
C ARG A 54 -9.82 -13.78 -0.02
N ALA A 55 -10.99 -14.05 0.57
CA ALA A 55 -11.10 -14.39 1.98
C ALA A 55 -10.81 -15.88 2.16
N LYS A 56 -9.54 -16.26 1.99
CA LYS A 56 -9.03 -17.61 2.21
C LYS A 56 -7.66 -17.53 2.88
N GLN A 57 -7.19 -18.64 3.43
CA GLN A 57 -5.85 -18.72 4.02
C GLN A 57 -4.77 -18.41 2.97
N GLY A 58 -3.67 -17.82 3.41
CA GLY A 58 -2.60 -17.31 2.55
C GLY A 58 -2.79 -15.90 2.01
N PHE A 59 -3.95 -15.24 2.22
CA PHE A 59 -4.14 -13.82 1.91
C PHE A 59 -3.99 -12.96 3.16
N ILE A 60 -3.17 -11.90 3.07
CA ILE A 60 -2.93 -10.97 4.17
C ILE A 60 -3.11 -9.54 3.65
N VAL A 61 -3.70 -8.67 4.46
CA VAL A 61 -3.80 -7.24 4.16
C VAL A 61 -2.98 -6.45 5.18
N VAL A 62 -2.16 -5.53 4.69
CA VAL A 62 -1.27 -4.72 5.50
C VAL A 62 -1.52 -3.25 5.19
N ARG A 63 -1.75 -2.43 6.21
CA ARG A 63 -1.80 -0.97 6.07
C ARG A 63 -0.43 -0.38 6.29
N VAL A 64 -0.07 0.53 5.39
CA VAL A 64 1.21 1.23 5.39
C VAL A 64 0.95 2.73 5.35
N ARG A 65 1.61 3.48 6.22
CA ARG A 65 1.66 4.95 6.13
C ARG A 65 2.94 5.42 5.46
N ILE A 66 2.82 6.33 4.49
CA ILE A 66 3.93 6.99 3.81
C ILE A 66 3.79 8.50 3.98
N ARG A 67 4.89 9.19 4.30
CA ARG A 67 4.93 10.64 4.43
C ARG A 67 4.68 11.31 3.07
N LYS A 68 3.90 12.38 3.07
CA LYS A 68 3.67 13.24 1.90
C LYS A 68 4.87 14.15 1.65
N GLY A 69 4.93 14.69 0.44
CA GLY A 69 5.88 15.72 0.05
C GLY A 69 7.01 15.22 -0.85
N PRO A 70 7.89 16.14 -1.25
CA PRO A 70 9.01 15.85 -2.13
C PRO A 70 10.13 15.10 -1.39
N LEU A 71 11.04 14.54 -2.17
CA LEU A 71 12.28 13.95 -1.69
C LEU A 71 13.33 15.06 -1.51
N ASN A 72 13.96 15.07 -0.34
CA ASN A 72 15.15 15.86 -0.09
C ASN A 72 16.38 14.97 -0.27
N LYS A 73 17.33 15.39 -1.11
CA LYS A 73 18.58 14.67 -1.35
C LYS A 73 19.53 14.82 -0.14
N PRO A 74 20.44 13.86 0.10
CA PRO A 74 21.49 14.05 1.10
C PRO A 74 22.43 15.19 0.66
N ARG A 75 22.91 15.99 1.63
CA ARG A 75 23.84 17.09 1.38
C ARG A 75 25.18 16.54 0.87
N PRO A 76 25.69 16.99 -0.30
CA PRO A 76 27.01 16.61 -0.78
C PRO A 76 28.11 17.00 0.22
N ARG A 77 29.09 16.11 0.45
CA ARG A 77 30.23 16.37 1.34
C ARG A 77 31.40 17.10 0.68
N SER A 78 31.49 17.03 -0.65
CA SER A 78 32.58 17.62 -1.45
C SER A 78 32.04 18.62 -2.47
N GLY A 79 32.92 19.41 -3.08
CA GLY A 79 32.58 20.35 -4.16
C GLY A 79 31.77 19.69 -5.29
N ARG A 80 30.74 20.40 -5.75
CA ARG A 80 29.88 20.02 -6.89
C ARG A 80 29.58 21.26 -7.71
N ARG A 81 29.29 21.04 -9.00
CA ARG A 81 28.78 22.11 -9.88
C ARG A 81 27.47 22.68 -9.30
N PRO A 82 27.18 23.99 -9.45
CA PRO A 82 25.97 24.62 -8.91
C PRO A 82 24.68 23.87 -9.26
N LYS A 83 24.55 23.37 -10.50
CA LYS A 83 23.40 22.57 -10.95
C LYS A 83 23.16 21.26 -10.17
N ARG A 84 24.17 20.72 -9.49
CA ARG A 84 24.10 19.48 -8.68
C ARG A 84 24.06 19.76 -7.17
N MET A 85 24.02 21.03 -6.75
CA MET A 85 23.97 21.42 -5.34
C MET A 85 22.55 21.47 -4.75
N GLY A 86 21.49 21.39 -5.57
CA GLY A 86 20.11 21.44 -5.10
C GLY A 86 19.73 20.24 -4.22
N ILE A 87 19.24 20.53 -3.00
CA ILE A 87 18.92 19.53 -1.97
C ILE A 87 17.41 19.28 -1.86
N TYR A 88 16.62 20.35 -1.82
CA TYR A 88 15.19 20.29 -1.50
C TYR A 88 14.32 20.18 -2.75
N GLY A 89 13.09 19.69 -2.57
CA GLY A 89 12.03 19.80 -3.59
C GLY A 89 12.18 18.87 -4.79
N HIS A 90 12.94 17.77 -4.69
CA HIS A 90 13.04 16.82 -5.79
C HIS A 90 11.83 15.89 -5.83
N ALA A 91 11.23 15.73 -6.99
CA ALA A 91 10.18 14.74 -7.17
C ALA A 91 10.79 13.32 -7.11
N PRO A 92 10.27 12.40 -6.28
CA PRO A 92 10.70 11.01 -6.32
C PRO A 92 10.30 10.38 -7.66
N ARG A 93 11.19 9.56 -8.22
CA ARG A 93 10.90 8.81 -9.45
C ARG A 93 9.83 7.73 -9.24
N LYS A 94 9.72 7.19 -8.02
CA LYS A 94 8.74 6.16 -7.65
C LYS A 94 7.46 6.82 -7.16
N SER A 95 6.31 6.20 -7.47
CA SER A 95 5.04 6.61 -6.90
C SER A 95 5.00 6.32 -5.38
N ILE A 96 4.22 7.12 -4.64
CA ILE A 96 3.99 6.90 -3.20
C ILE A 96 3.40 5.52 -2.94
N GLN A 97 2.54 5.06 -3.84
CA GLN A 97 1.96 3.73 -3.80
C GLN A 97 3.02 2.63 -3.92
N LEU A 98 3.92 2.72 -4.90
CA LEU A 98 5.02 1.77 -5.04
C LEU A 98 5.96 1.79 -3.83
N MET A 99 6.23 2.97 -3.26
CA MET A 99 7.01 3.08 -2.02
C MET A 99 6.32 2.38 -0.83
N ALA A 100 4.98 2.39 -0.77
CA ALA A 100 4.22 1.67 0.26
C ALA A 100 4.35 0.15 0.10
N GLU A 101 4.22 -0.35 -1.13
CA GLU A 101 4.40 -1.77 -1.47
C GLU A 101 5.80 -2.26 -1.11
N GLU A 102 6.84 -1.53 -1.55
CA GLU A 102 8.23 -1.86 -1.22
C GLU A 102 8.49 -1.86 0.29
N ARG A 103 7.91 -0.90 1.03
CA ARG A 103 8.06 -0.83 2.48
C ARG A 103 7.40 -2.01 3.18
N ALA A 104 6.23 -2.44 2.71
CA ALA A 104 5.56 -3.62 3.27
C ALA A 104 6.29 -4.92 2.90
N ALA A 105 6.76 -5.05 1.66
CA ALA A 105 7.47 -6.25 1.19
C ALA A 105 8.80 -6.47 1.93
N ARG A 106 9.46 -5.38 2.35
CA ARG A 106 10.65 -5.47 3.23
C ARG A 106 10.32 -6.05 4.60
N LYS A 107 9.11 -5.82 5.14
CA LYS A 107 8.69 -6.34 6.44
C LYS A 107 8.22 -7.80 6.37
N TYR A 108 7.63 -8.20 5.25
CA TYR A 108 7.13 -9.56 5.02
C TYR A 108 7.86 -10.20 3.82
N PRO A 109 9.12 -10.64 4.00
CA PRO A 109 9.95 -11.10 2.89
C PRO A 109 9.54 -12.46 2.31
N ASN A 110 8.73 -13.22 3.04
CA ASN A 110 8.18 -14.53 2.68
C ASN A 110 6.85 -14.45 1.92
N LEU A 111 6.29 -13.25 1.77
CA LEU A 111 5.02 -13.01 1.08
C LEU A 111 5.25 -12.18 -0.17
N GLU A 112 4.41 -12.38 -1.18
CA GLU A 112 4.45 -11.61 -2.41
C GLU A 112 3.32 -10.59 -2.48
N VAL A 113 3.63 -9.41 -3.02
CA VAL A 113 2.67 -8.31 -3.17
C VAL A 113 1.80 -8.57 -4.39
N LEU A 114 0.49 -8.71 -4.19
CA LEU A 114 -0.48 -8.82 -5.27
C LEU A 114 -0.88 -7.43 -5.81
N GLY A 115 -0.97 -6.44 -4.94
CA GLY A 115 -1.27 -5.07 -5.30
C GLY A 115 -1.64 -4.22 -4.09
N SER A 116 -1.91 -2.95 -4.31
CA SER A 116 -2.28 -2.04 -3.24
C SER A 116 -3.36 -1.03 -3.65
N TYR A 117 -3.96 -0.38 -2.65
CA TYR A 117 -4.93 0.69 -2.90
C TYR A 117 -4.92 1.75 -1.81
N TYR A 118 -5.32 2.96 -2.21
CA TYR A 118 -5.47 4.11 -1.32
C TYR A 118 -6.68 3.96 -0.38
N VAL A 119 -6.48 4.34 0.89
CA VAL A 119 -7.50 4.22 1.95
C VAL A 119 -7.80 5.55 2.62
N GLY A 120 -6.81 6.42 2.78
CA GLY A 120 -7.02 7.72 3.42
C GLY A 120 -5.73 8.52 3.48
N GLU A 121 -5.86 9.78 3.88
CA GLU A 121 -4.75 10.69 4.04
C GLU A 121 -5.07 11.76 5.07
N ASP A 122 -4.03 12.34 5.64
CA ASP A 122 -4.13 13.54 6.46
C ASP A 122 -3.13 14.59 5.95
N GLY A 123 -2.80 15.62 6.74
CA GLY A 123 -1.85 16.64 6.29
C GLY A 123 -0.45 16.09 5.99
N GLU A 124 -0.02 15.04 6.69
CA GLU A 124 1.37 14.59 6.70
C GLU A 124 1.58 13.25 6.01
N TYR A 125 0.60 12.35 6.05
CA TYR A 125 0.73 10.96 5.61
C TYR A 125 -0.40 10.56 4.65
N LYS A 126 -0.07 9.59 3.78
CA LYS A 126 -1.03 8.80 3.01
C LYS A 126 -0.99 7.36 3.50
N TRP A 127 -2.17 6.76 3.62
CA TRP A 127 -2.34 5.36 3.96
C TRP A 127 -2.75 4.55 2.74
N TYR A 128 -2.02 3.45 2.54
CA TYR A 128 -2.31 2.43 1.54
C TYR A 128 -2.52 1.09 2.24
N GLU A 129 -3.44 0.29 1.72
CA GLU A 129 -3.55 -1.12 2.07
C GLU A 129 -2.92 -1.95 0.94
N VAL A 130 -1.94 -2.77 1.30
CA VAL A 130 -1.20 -3.68 0.44
C VAL A 130 -1.72 -5.08 0.68
N ILE A 131 -2.07 -5.78 -0.39
CA ILE A 131 -2.52 -7.16 -0.38
C ILE A 131 -1.32 -8.05 -0.64
N PHE A 132 -1.09 -8.97 0.28
CA PHE A 132 -0.09 -10.01 0.20
C PHE A 132 -0.75 -11.36 -0.05
N VAL A 133 0.00 -12.21 -0.73
CA VAL A 133 -0.30 -13.63 -0.91
C VAL A 133 0.93 -14.43 -0.50
N ASP A 134 0.68 -15.51 0.24
CA ASP A 134 1.68 -16.51 0.57
C ASP A 134 1.80 -17.52 -0.59
N PRO A 135 2.91 -17.52 -1.35
CA PRO A 135 3.09 -18.43 -2.47
C PRO A 135 3.29 -19.89 -2.03
N HIS A 136 3.66 -20.14 -0.77
CA HIS A 136 3.93 -21.51 -0.28
C HIS A 136 2.72 -22.16 0.41
N HIS A 137 1.58 -21.47 0.48
CA HIS A 137 0.41 -21.98 1.16
C HIS A 137 -0.42 -22.91 0.23
N PRO A 138 -0.81 -24.13 0.66
CA PRO A 138 -1.47 -25.12 -0.21
C PRO A 138 -2.81 -24.64 -0.77
N VAL A 139 -3.54 -23.83 0.01
CA VAL A 139 -4.80 -23.18 -0.42
C VAL A 139 -4.59 -22.15 -1.55
N VAL A 140 -3.39 -21.57 -1.67
CA VAL A 140 -3.03 -20.67 -2.77
C VAL A 140 -2.59 -21.49 -3.98
N GLU A 141 -1.76 -22.51 -3.77
CA GLU A 141 -1.26 -23.40 -4.81
C GLU A 141 -2.38 -24.16 -5.55
N SER A 142 -3.37 -24.66 -4.82
CA SER A 142 -4.52 -25.39 -5.38
C SER A 142 -5.52 -24.49 -6.12
N ASP A 143 -5.47 -23.16 -5.99
CA ASP A 143 -6.42 -22.26 -6.63
C ASP A 143 -5.95 -21.81 -8.02
N PRO A 144 -6.62 -22.26 -9.10
CA PRO A 144 -6.15 -22.04 -10.47
C PRO A 144 -6.13 -20.57 -10.90
N LYS A 145 -6.75 -19.67 -10.13
CA LYS A 145 -6.81 -18.24 -10.47
C LYS A 145 -5.64 -17.43 -9.86
N ILE A 146 -4.91 -17.99 -8.89
CA ILE A 146 -3.80 -17.30 -8.20
C ILE A 146 -2.51 -18.12 -8.18
N ASN A 147 -2.56 -19.42 -8.46
CA ASN A 147 -1.40 -20.32 -8.44
C ASN A 147 -0.19 -19.85 -9.29
N TRP A 148 -0.39 -18.97 -10.27
CA TRP A 148 0.68 -18.34 -11.05
C TRP A 148 1.71 -17.62 -10.17
N ILE A 149 1.36 -17.23 -8.94
CA ILE A 149 2.28 -16.59 -7.99
C ILE A 149 3.23 -17.58 -7.31
N CYS A 150 2.87 -18.86 -7.22
CA CYS A 150 3.65 -19.90 -6.53
C CYS A 150 4.95 -20.25 -7.29
N GLY A 151 4.98 -20.06 -8.61
CA GLY A 151 6.18 -20.23 -9.44
C GLY A 151 6.98 -18.95 -9.68
N TYR A 152 6.55 -17.81 -9.12
CA TYR A 152 7.17 -16.52 -9.37
C TYR A 152 8.32 -16.25 -8.39
N TYR A 153 9.54 -16.54 -8.82
CA TYR A 153 10.75 -16.22 -8.06
C TYR A 153 11.27 -14.84 -8.45
N LYS A 154 11.06 -13.85 -7.56
CA LYS A 154 11.65 -12.52 -7.75
C LYS A 154 13.09 -12.52 -7.24
N THR A 155 14.06 -12.44 -8.13
CA THR A 155 15.45 -12.18 -7.74
C THR A 155 15.52 -10.79 -7.12
N LYS A 156 15.64 -10.70 -5.78
CA LYS A 156 15.75 -9.44 -5.05
C LYS A 156 17.10 -8.78 -5.39
N ARG A 157 17.15 -8.02 -6.49
CA ARG A 157 18.29 -7.14 -6.80
C ARG A 157 18.22 -5.92 -5.89
N TYR A 158 18.83 -6.03 -4.72
CA TYR A 158 19.17 -4.87 -3.93
C TYR A 158 20.30 -4.15 -4.67
N ARG A 159 19.97 -3.02 -5.30
CA ARG A 159 20.93 -2.04 -5.79
C ARG A 159 20.99 -0.88 -4.81
#